data_AF-A0A6L7WLA1-F1
#
_entry.id   AF-A0A6L7WLA1-F1
#
_cell.length_a   1.000
_cell.length_b   1.000
_cell.length_c   1.000
_cell.angle_alpha   90.00
_cell.angle_beta   90.00
_cell.angle_gamma   90.00
#
_symmetry.space_group_name_H-M   'P 1'
#
loop_
_entity.id
_entity.type
_entity.pdbx_description
1 polymer ?
#
loop_
_entity_poly.entity_id
_entity_poly.type
_entity_poly.pdbx_seq_one_letter_code
_entity_poly.pdbx_strand_id
1 'polypeptide(L)'
;MEHTLDRFRDLQEHYLLHRDVTLASWKELVRGEPGWKLRSDNIGDSFFALRLIHRTPGDVLVLENLDAAAVAASLLDDEAERRAALSLVFLWAVLVNDGELFVNFLLGGFEDRCIAEKLTAMIRHKLRVLSGALGSKDAFRRLARVVAIERQETNRGSAGGGRSVRALIRTEPVRTLLRTEPLETGTAPDLESTLAKAVQISDDYYRKVPPRRRDWARTLGLWSDDVGLTTRGRGFVDALRSSNYICDDGFFTFWPMDYELVRSGFRPDLLAGTRTLWAALTDVARAYACVDVKPFEEGSDTDALVKHVRQMMGVYRSLHTRKGMLRRELAITVVYPASVAIAAGRRETVLDWPKALAAEQKGDRRRIGYRRSRNTGGALSIKR
;
A
#
# COMPACT_ATOMS: atom_id res chain seq x y z
N MET A 1 18.36 9.50 -1.41
CA MET A 1 17.81 8.14 -1.20
C MET A 1 17.15 7.79 -2.52
N GLU A 2 17.99 7.55 -3.51
CA GLU A 2 17.62 7.29 -4.91
C GLU A 2 17.87 5.80 -5.17
N HIS A 3 17.14 5.20 -6.13
CA HIS A 3 17.14 3.76 -6.46
C HIS A 3 16.24 2.87 -5.59
N THR A 4 15.07 3.35 -5.13
CA THR A 4 14.18 2.51 -4.30
C THR A 4 13.70 1.25 -5.03
N LEU A 5 13.34 1.38 -6.30
CA LEU A 5 12.84 0.26 -7.12
C LEU A 5 13.95 -0.78 -7.40
N ASP A 6 15.16 -0.34 -7.76
CA ASP A 6 16.29 -1.25 -7.99
C ASP A 6 16.62 -2.04 -6.73
N ARG A 7 16.64 -1.39 -5.55
CA ARG A 7 16.86 -2.08 -4.28
C ARG A 7 15.73 -3.02 -3.90
N PHE A 8 14.50 -2.72 -4.32
CA PHE A 8 13.39 -3.64 -4.15
C PHE A 8 13.59 -4.88 -5.04
N ARG A 9 14.04 -4.70 -6.30
CA ARG A 9 14.43 -5.81 -7.17
C ARG A 9 15.52 -6.67 -6.52
N ASP A 10 16.61 -6.07 -6.06
CA ASP A 10 17.72 -6.80 -5.46
C ASP A 10 17.26 -7.59 -4.21
N LEU A 11 16.40 -6.99 -3.37
CA LEU A 11 15.80 -7.69 -2.22
C LEU A 11 14.89 -8.85 -2.63
N GLN A 12 14.09 -8.68 -3.68
CA GLN A 12 13.22 -9.72 -4.23
C GLN A 12 14.03 -10.88 -4.79
N GLU A 13 15.06 -10.60 -5.60
CA GLU A 13 15.96 -11.61 -6.16
C GLU A 13 16.67 -12.38 -5.05
N HIS A 14 17.17 -11.67 -4.05
CA HIS A 14 17.77 -12.30 -2.87
C HIS A 14 16.76 -13.22 -2.16
N TYR A 15 15.54 -12.76 -1.96
CA TYR A 15 14.51 -13.54 -1.28
C TYR A 15 14.11 -14.79 -2.07
N LEU A 16 14.06 -14.70 -3.40
CA LEU A 16 13.80 -15.85 -4.29
C LEU A 16 14.94 -16.87 -4.24
N LEU A 17 16.18 -16.39 -4.33
CA LEU A 17 17.38 -17.24 -4.36
C LEU A 17 17.55 -18.00 -3.05
N HIS A 18 17.49 -17.30 -1.92
CA HIS A 18 17.78 -17.87 -0.61
C HIS A 18 16.54 -18.40 0.11
N ARG A 19 15.34 -18.14 -0.43
CA ARG A 19 14.04 -18.52 0.14
C ARG A 19 13.79 -17.96 1.55
N ASP A 20 14.56 -16.97 1.98
CA ASP A 20 14.44 -16.29 3.27
C ASP A 20 15.23 -14.96 3.24
N VAL A 21 14.89 -14.06 4.16
CA VAL A 21 15.66 -12.84 4.41
C VAL A 21 16.08 -12.88 5.88
N THR A 22 17.37 -13.13 6.11
CA THR A 22 17.93 -13.16 7.47
C THR A 22 18.52 -11.79 7.84
N LEU A 23 18.79 -11.59 9.12
CA LEU A 23 19.50 -10.38 9.56
C LEU A 23 20.92 -10.28 8.93
N ALA A 24 21.59 -11.42 8.76
CA ALA A 24 22.91 -11.47 8.13
C ALA A 24 22.83 -11.06 6.66
N SER A 25 21.90 -11.67 5.91
CA SER A 25 21.74 -11.37 4.49
C SER A 25 21.21 -9.96 4.24
N TRP A 26 20.37 -9.42 5.13
CA TRP A 26 19.99 -8.01 5.09
C TRP A 26 21.21 -7.08 5.29
N LYS A 27 22.07 -7.38 6.27
CA LYS A 27 23.30 -6.59 6.49
C LYS A 27 24.25 -6.67 5.30
N GLU A 28 24.34 -7.83 4.66
CA GLU A 28 25.13 -8.04 3.45
C GLU A 28 24.58 -7.23 2.26
N LEU A 29 23.26 -7.28 2.01
CA LEU A 29 22.60 -6.44 1.00
C LEU A 29 22.84 -4.94 1.25
N VAL A 30 22.74 -4.49 2.50
CA VAL A 30 22.85 -3.06 2.83
C VAL A 30 24.31 -2.58 2.82
N ARG A 31 25.25 -3.37 3.36
CA ARG A 31 26.62 -2.92 3.67
C ARG A 31 27.73 -3.67 2.92
N GLY A 32 27.46 -4.86 2.41
CA GLY A 32 28.45 -5.73 1.77
C GLY A 32 28.73 -5.37 0.31
N GLU A 33 29.62 -6.13 -0.31
CA GLU A 33 29.89 -6.14 -1.75
C GLU A 33 29.52 -7.53 -2.30
N PRO A 34 28.67 -7.65 -3.34
CA PRO A 34 28.20 -6.62 -4.26
C PRO A 34 26.94 -5.81 -3.82
N GLY A 35 26.61 -5.79 -2.52
CA GLY A 35 25.47 -5.03 -1.98
C GLY A 35 25.52 -3.50 -2.18
N TRP A 36 24.58 -2.78 -1.59
CA TRP A 36 24.33 -1.35 -1.85
C TRP A 36 25.36 -0.39 -1.22
N LYS A 37 26.30 -0.88 -0.41
CA LYS A 37 27.34 -0.09 0.27
C LYS A 37 26.81 1.14 1.03
N LEU A 38 25.64 1.03 1.64
CA LEU A 38 25.01 2.13 2.37
C LEU A 38 25.67 2.33 3.74
N ARG A 39 25.96 3.59 4.06
CA ARG A 39 26.49 3.99 5.38
C ARG A 39 25.49 3.81 6.51
N SER A 40 24.19 3.86 6.22
CA SER A 40 23.12 3.70 7.20
C SER A 40 22.08 2.69 6.75
N ASP A 41 21.39 2.10 7.72
CA ASP A 41 20.34 1.10 7.51
C ASP A 41 18.93 1.74 7.47
N ASN A 42 18.86 2.99 7.01
CA ASN A 42 17.63 3.80 6.96
C ASN A 42 16.69 3.34 5.83
N ILE A 43 17.21 2.61 4.84
CA ILE A 43 16.41 2.03 3.77
C ILE A 43 15.40 1.01 4.31
N GLY A 44 15.72 0.33 5.41
CA GLY A 44 14.82 -0.62 6.06
C GLY A 44 13.53 0.03 6.58
N ASP A 45 13.55 1.31 6.95
CA ASP A 45 12.34 2.03 7.36
C ASP A 45 11.44 2.36 6.17
N SER A 46 12.05 2.66 5.03
CA SER A 46 11.31 2.89 3.77
C SER A 46 10.68 1.58 3.28
N PHE A 47 11.42 0.48 3.37
CA PHE A 47 10.90 -0.85 3.02
C PHE A 47 9.81 -1.31 3.99
N PHE A 48 9.89 -0.94 5.26
CA PHE A 48 8.82 -1.18 6.21
C PHE A 48 7.57 -0.35 5.88
N ALA A 49 7.74 0.94 5.53
CA ALA A 49 6.62 1.80 5.12
C ALA A 49 5.92 1.26 3.86
N LEU A 50 6.67 0.70 2.91
CA LEU A 50 6.13 0.04 1.71
C LEU A 50 5.66 -1.40 1.96
N ARG A 51 5.74 -1.89 3.19
CA ARG A 51 5.36 -3.25 3.60
C ARG A 51 6.05 -4.35 2.79
N LEU A 52 7.37 -4.19 2.63
CA LEU A 52 8.26 -5.19 2.03
C LEU A 52 8.85 -6.09 3.11
N ILE A 53 9.44 -5.48 4.14
CA ILE A 53 10.03 -6.18 5.28
C ILE A 53 9.80 -5.42 6.59
N HIS A 54 9.82 -6.13 7.72
CA HIS A 54 9.85 -5.54 9.06
C HIS A 54 11.04 -6.09 9.85
N ARG A 55 11.96 -5.21 10.21
CA ARG A 55 13.13 -5.57 11.02
C ARG A 55 12.74 -5.58 12.50
N THR A 56 13.04 -6.67 13.19
CA THR A 56 12.89 -6.81 14.65
C THR A 56 14.25 -7.13 15.27
N PRO A 57 14.45 -6.90 16.58
CA PRO A 57 15.66 -7.37 17.25
C PRO A 57 15.84 -8.88 17.02
N GLY A 58 16.87 -9.24 16.25
CA GLY A 58 17.22 -10.63 15.93
C GLY A 58 16.56 -11.22 14.67
N ASP A 59 15.68 -10.53 13.95
CA ASP A 59 15.06 -11.11 12.75
C ASP A 59 14.58 -10.08 11.72
N VAL A 60 14.34 -10.54 10.49
CA VAL A 60 13.70 -9.77 9.42
C VAL A 60 12.46 -10.54 8.96
N LEU A 61 11.30 -9.90 9.07
CA LEU A 61 10.02 -10.46 8.63
C LEU A 61 9.74 -10.01 7.21
N VAL A 62 9.46 -10.95 6.31
CA VAL A 62 8.89 -10.63 4.98
C VAL A 62 7.43 -10.24 5.13
N LEU A 63 7.01 -9.22 4.38
CA LEU A 63 5.66 -8.67 4.36
C LEU A 63 5.01 -8.85 2.98
N GLU A 64 3.72 -8.51 2.89
CA GLU A 64 2.85 -8.91 1.79
C GLU A 64 3.30 -8.44 0.39
N ASN A 65 3.89 -7.25 0.26
CA ASN A 65 4.26 -6.71 -1.05
C ASN A 65 5.54 -7.35 -1.58
N LEU A 66 6.46 -7.77 -0.70
CA LEU A 66 7.62 -8.57 -1.10
C LEU A 66 7.20 -10.00 -1.48
N ASP A 67 6.27 -10.61 -0.75
CA ASP A 67 5.69 -11.90 -1.13
C ASP A 67 4.95 -11.82 -2.48
N ALA A 68 4.17 -10.75 -2.72
CA ALA A 68 3.44 -10.56 -3.97
C ALA A 68 4.40 -10.40 -5.16
N ALA A 69 5.45 -9.60 -5.00
CA ALA A 69 6.50 -9.46 -6.02
C ALA A 69 7.20 -10.79 -6.28
N ALA A 70 7.64 -11.50 -5.24
CA ALA A 70 8.33 -12.78 -5.37
C ALA A 70 7.48 -13.85 -6.06
N VAL A 71 6.19 -13.95 -5.70
CA VAL A 71 5.24 -14.85 -6.38
C VAL A 71 5.10 -14.47 -7.85
N ALA A 72 4.92 -13.20 -8.18
CA ALA A 72 4.80 -12.76 -9.57
C ALA A 72 6.07 -13.10 -10.38
N ALA A 73 7.25 -12.73 -9.87
CA ALA A 73 8.49 -12.98 -10.59
C ALA A 73 8.81 -14.47 -10.78
N SER A 74 8.43 -15.33 -9.83
CA SER A 74 8.62 -16.79 -9.96
C SER A 74 7.73 -17.42 -11.02
N LEU A 75 6.64 -16.77 -11.41
CA LEU A 75 5.66 -17.26 -12.38
C LEU A 75 5.78 -16.57 -13.76
N LEU A 76 6.79 -15.71 -13.92
CA LEU A 76 7.12 -15.03 -15.16
C LEU A 76 8.49 -15.51 -15.64
N ASP A 77 8.60 -15.77 -16.94
CA ASP A 77 9.78 -16.39 -17.54
C ASP A 77 10.75 -15.33 -18.07
N ASP A 78 10.24 -14.19 -18.52
CA ASP A 78 11.02 -13.11 -19.12
C ASP A 78 11.37 -11.98 -18.14
N GLU A 79 12.55 -11.39 -18.32
CA GLU A 79 13.05 -10.30 -17.47
C GLU A 79 12.25 -9.00 -17.65
N ALA A 80 11.79 -8.70 -18.87
CA ALA A 80 10.96 -7.52 -19.10
C ALA A 80 9.57 -7.69 -18.46
N GLU A 81 8.98 -8.89 -18.54
CA GLU A 81 7.76 -9.24 -17.81
C GLU A 81 7.94 -9.06 -16.30
N ARG A 82 9.02 -9.60 -15.72
CA ARG A 82 9.33 -9.47 -14.29
C ARG A 82 9.49 -8.01 -13.87
N ARG A 83 10.17 -7.20 -14.68
CA ARG A 83 10.35 -5.77 -14.41
C ARG A 83 9.03 -5.01 -14.45
N ALA A 84 8.15 -5.31 -15.41
CA ALA A 84 6.83 -4.71 -15.49
C ALA A 84 5.96 -5.10 -14.28
N ALA A 85 5.97 -6.38 -13.89
CA ALA A 85 5.28 -6.88 -12.71
C ALA A 85 5.80 -6.22 -11.42
N LEU A 86 7.12 -6.14 -11.24
CA LEU A 86 7.74 -5.47 -10.09
C LEU A 86 7.35 -3.99 -10.02
N SER A 87 7.35 -3.29 -11.15
CA SER A 87 6.96 -1.88 -11.22
C SER A 87 5.50 -1.68 -10.79
N LEU A 88 4.59 -2.58 -11.19
CA LEU A 88 3.21 -2.52 -10.74
C LEU A 88 3.09 -2.79 -9.23
N VAL A 89 3.76 -3.83 -8.71
CA VAL A 89 3.73 -4.13 -7.27
C VAL A 89 4.32 -2.98 -6.46
N PHE A 90 5.38 -2.34 -6.97
CA PHE A 90 5.96 -1.15 -6.35
C PHE A 90 4.99 0.03 -6.34
N LEU A 91 4.35 0.36 -7.47
CA LEU A 91 3.32 1.39 -7.53
C LEU A 91 2.18 1.08 -6.55
N TRP A 92 1.70 -0.17 -6.52
CA TRP A 92 0.67 -0.60 -5.59
C TRP A 92 1.08 -0.41 -4.13
N ALA A 93 2.31 -0.82 -3.79
CA ALA A 93 2.88 -0.66 -2.45
C ALA A 93 2.98 0.81 -2.04
N VAL A 94 3.37 1.70 -2.96
CA VAL A 94 3.35 3.15 -2.75
C VAL A 94 1.92 3.62 -2.53
N LEU A 95 0.95 3.20 -3.35
CA LEU A 95 -0.42 3.70 -3.30
C LEU A 95 -1.16 3.30 -2.01
N VAL A 96 -1.08 2.04 -1.59
CA VAL A 96 -1.78 1.61 -0.38
C VAL A 96 -1.18 2.18 0.91
N ASN A 97 0.13 2.49 0.92
CA ASN A 97 0.82 2.96 2.12
C ASN A 97 1.11 4.46 2.16
N ASP A 98 1.12 5.13 1.01
CA ASP A 98 1.48 6.54 0.86
C ASP A 98 0.78 7.23 -0.33
N GLY A 99 -0.23 6.58 -0.93
CA GLY A 99 -0.75 6.96 -2.25
C GLY A 99 -1.37 8.33 -2.33
N GLU A 100 -2.11 8.74 -1.31
CA GLU A 100 -2.71 10.06 -1.29
C GLU A 100 -1.67 11.17 -1.27
N LEU A 101 -0.58 10.97 -0.54
CA LEU A 101 0.52 11.92 -0.52
C LEU A 101 1.27 11.85 -1.84
N PHE A 102 1.61 10.65 -2.31
CA PHE A 102 2.33 10.45 -3.57
C PHE A 102 1.62 11.06 -4.79
N VAL A 103 0.33 10.76 -4.98
CA VAL A 103 -0.42 11.26 -6.14
C VAL A 103 -0.69 12.75 -6.04
N ASN A 104 -0.98 13.31 -4.85
CA ASN A 104 -1.12 14.76 -4.71
C ASN A 104 0.22 15.49 -4.94
N PHE A 105 1.37 14.88 -4.62
CA PHE A 105 2.68 15.41 -4.99
C PHE A 105 2.89 15.40 -6.50
N LEU A 106 2.52 14.30 -7.16
CA LEU A 106 2.58 14.18 -8.61
C LEU A 106 1.69 15.22 -9.30
N LEU A 107 0.45 15.39 -8.82
CA LEU A 107 -0.50 16.40 -9.31
C LEU A 107 -0.01 17.82 -9.07
N GLY A 108 0.67 18.06 -7.95
CA GLY A 108 1.25 19.35 -7.58
C GLY A 108 2.61 19.63 -8.23
N GLY A 109 3.06 18.79 -9.17
CA GLY A 109 4.33 18.99 -9.86
C GLY A 109 5.56 18.93 -8.96
N PHE A 110 5.43 18.38 -7.75
CA PHE A 110 6.42 18.47 -6.68
C PHE A 110 6.75 19.91 -6.22
N GLU A 111 5.85 20.87 -6.46
CA GLU A 111 6.00 22.27 -6.03
C GLU A 111 5.31 22.49 -4.67
N ASP A 112 6.05 23.02 -3.69
CA ASP A 112 5.61 23.11 -2.28
C ASP A 112 4.23 23.78 -2.12
N ARG A 113 4.01 24.90 -2.81
CA ARG A 113 2.73 25.63 -2.76
C ARG A 113 1.57 24.78 -3.30
N CYS A 114 1.75 24.17 -4.46
CA CYS A 114 0.71 23.35 -5.09
C CYS A 114 0.44 22.07 -4.30
N ILE A 115 1.47 21.48 -3.69
CA ILE A 115 1.30 20.35 -2.76
C ILE A 115 0.45 20.77 -1.57
N ALA A 116 0.78 21.89 -0.93
CA ALA A 116 0.07 22.39 0.25
C ALA A 116 -1.42 22.61 -0.05
N GLU A 117 -1.73 23.24 -1.18
CA GLU A 117 -3.10 23.49 -1.64
C GLU A 117 -3.87 22.16 -1.83
N LYS A 118 -3.28 21.18 -2.51
CA LYS A 118 -3.91 19.87 -2.77
C LYS A 118 -4.14 19.06 -1.50
N LEU A 119 -3.14 18.98 -0.63
CA LEU A 119 -3.28 18.25 0.65
C LEU A 119 -4.31 18.90 1.56
N THR A 120 -4.34 20.23 1.60
CA THR A 120 -5.36 20.98 2.34
C THR A 120 -6.76 20.68 1.81
N ALA A 121 -6.94 20.73 0.49
CA ALA A 121 -8.23 20.42 -0.14
C ALA A 121 -8.68 18.99 0.15
N MET A 122 -7.77 18.02 0.05
CA MET A 122 -8.04 16.61 0.38
C MET A 122 -8.46 16.42 1.84
N ILE A 123 -7.71 16.99 2.80
CA ILE A 123 -8.03 16.88 4.23
C ILE A 123 -9.40 17.49 4.52
N ARG A 124 -9.68 18.69 3.97
CA ARG A 124 -10.98 19.36 4.09
C ARG A 124 -12.11 18.50 3.53
N HIS A 125 -11.94 17.93 2.34
CA HIS A 125 -12.94 17.07 1.72
C HIS A 125 -13.27 15.85 2.59
N LYS A 126 -12.24 15.12 3.04
CA LYS A 126 -12.43 13.93 3.89
C LYS A 126 -13.14 14.26 5.20
N LEU A 127 -12.77 15.36 5.85
CA LEU A 127 -13.42 15.81 7.08
C LEU A 127 -14.89 16.21 6.83
N ARG A 128 -15.22 16.85 5.71
CA ARG A 128 -16.61 17.13 5.31
C ARG A 128 -17.41 15.84 5.10
N VAL A 129 -16.86 14.88 4.36
CA VAL A 129 -17.51 13.56 4.12
C VAL A 129 -17.75 12.84 5.45
N LEU A 130 -16.77 12.84 6.35
CA LEU A 130 -16.90 12.26 7.69
C LEU A 130 -17.96 12.95 8.54
N SER A 131 -17.99 14.28 8.54
CA SER A 131 -18.96 15.06 9.30
C SER A 131 -20.39 14.83 8.79
N GLY A 132 -20.57 14.65 7.49
CA GLY A 132 -21.89 14.36 6.90
C GLY A 132 -22.40 12.95 7.21
N ALA A 133 -21.50 11.97 7.31
CA ALA A 133 -21.86 10.56 7.52
C ALA A 133 -21.98 10.16 9.00
N LEU A 134 -21.35 10.89 9.91
CA LEU A 134 -21.29 10.54 11.33
C LEU A 134 -22.04 11.55 12.19
N GLY A 135 -23.21 11.15 12.71
CA GLY A 135 -23.98 11.96 13.67
C GLY A 135 -23.37 12.03 15.09
N SER A 136 -22.38 11.18 15.40
CA SER A 136 -21.74 11.13 16.73
C SER A 136 -20.36 11.79 16.74
N LYS A 137 -20.16 12.73 17.68
CA LYS A 137 -18.89 13.44 17.93
C LYS A 137 -17.71 12.50 18.19
N ASP A 138 -17.94 11.37 18.86
CA ASP A 138 -16.88 10.39 19.16
C ASP A 138 -16.53 9.49 17.99
N ALA A 139 -17.49 9.23 17.09
CA ALA A 139 -17.19 8.57 15.82
C ALA A 139 -16.39 9.51 14.91
N PHE A 140 -16.79 10.79 14.85
CA PHE A 140 -16.10 11.81 14.07
C PHE A 140 -14.64 11.98 14.53
N ARG A 141 -14.40 12.16 15.83
CA ARG A 141 -13.02 12.27 16.38
C ARG A 141 -12.17 11.04 16.09
N ARG A 142 -12.75 9.83 16.11
CA ARG A 142 -12.01 8.59 15.79
C ARG A 142 -11.56 8.54 14.34
N LEU A 143 -12.42 8.90 13.39
CA LEU A 143 -12.05 8.90 11.97
C LEU A 143 -11.29 10.15 11.54
N ALA A 144 -11.56 11.31 12.14
CA ALA A 144 -10.79 12.53 11.92
C ALA A 144 -9.31 12.35 12.31
N ARG A 145 -8.99 11.52 13.31
CA ARG A 145 -7.58 11.15 13.62
C ARG A 145 -6.92 10.34 12.50
N VAL A 146 -7.66 9.44 11.86
CA VAL A 146 -7.18 8.66 10.71
C VAL A 146 -6.94 9.58 9.50
N VAL A 147 -7.79 10.58 9.32
CA VAL A 147 -7.72 11.55 8.21
C VAL A 147 -6.67 12.63 8.42
N ALA A 148 -6.54 13.15 9.65
CA ALA A 148 -5.74 14.32 9.93
C ALA A 148 -4.24 13.98 9.87
N ILE A 149 -3.71 13.19 10.80
CA ILE A 149 -2.26 13.24 11.04
C ILE A 149 -1.80 11.97 11.79
N GLU A 150 -1.97 10.77 11.23
CA GLU A 150 -1.13 9.62 11.65
C GLU A 150 0.07 9.39 10.73
N ARG A 151 0.14 10.11 9.59
CA ARG A 151 1.26 10.04 8.63
C ARG A 151 2.18 11.27 8.59
N GLN A 152 1.81 12.38 9.24
CA GLN A 152 2.52 13.66 9.06
C GLN A 152 3.39 14.08 10.26
N GLU A 153 2.87 14.16 11.49
CA GLU A 153 3.67 14.54 12.69
C GLU A 153 4.76 13.54 13.08
N THR A 154 4.63 12.29 12.63
CA THR A 154 5.46 11.15 13.07
C THR A 154 6.48 10.72 12.01
N ASN A 155 6.37 11.27 10.79
CA ASN A 155 7.27 10.99 9.68
C ASN A 155 8.42 12.01 9.66
N ARG A 156 9.29 11.98 10.68
CA ARG A 156 10.46 12.89 10.79
C ARG A 156 11.55 12.68 9.73
N GLY A 157 11.33 11.78 8.78
CA GLY A 157 12.40 11.21 7.96
C GLY A 157 13.43 10.49 8.83
N SER A 158 14.08 9.49 8.27
CA SER A 158 14.92 8.49 8.96
C SER A 158 16.23 9.04 9.58
N ALA A 159 16.30 10.30 9.99
CA ALA A 159 17.51 10.92 10.54
C ALA A 159 17.26 11.94 11.66
N GLY A 160 16.02 12.26 12.02
CA GLY A 160 15.75 13.07 13.21
C GLY A 160 15.75 12.18 14.45
N GLY A 161 16.49 12.52 15.51
CA GLY A 161 16.59 11.79 16.77
C GLY A 161 15.30 11.67 17.60
N GLY A 162 14.13 11.65 16.96
CA GLY A 162 12.85 11.36 17.59
C GLY A 162 12.50 9.88 17.54
N ARG A 163 11.97 9.36 18.64
CA ARG A 163 11.41 8.01 18.72
C ARG A 163 10.24 7.86 17.74
N SER A 164 10.20 6.76 16.99
CA SER A 164 9.00 6.39 16.23
C SER A 164 7.82 6.15 17.18
N VAL A 165 6.58 6.32 16.70
CA VAL A 165 5.35 6.08 17.50
C VAL A 165 5.35 4.71 18.17
N ARG A 166 5.85 3.68 17.49
CA ARG A 166 5.98 2.33 18.05
C ARG A 166 7.03 2.24 19.17
N ALA A 167 8.06 3.07 19.15
CA ALA A 167 9.01 3.16 20.25
C ALA A 167 8.39 3.90 21.46
N LEU A 168 7.65 5.00 21.23
CA LEU A 168 6.90 5.72 22.27
C LEU A 168 5.85 4.84 22.97
N ILE A 169 5.08 4.07 22.22
CA ILE A 169 4.06 3.14 22.78
C ILE A 169 4.69 2.02 23.63
N ARG A 170 5.96 1.67 23.39
CA ARG A 170 6.60 0.46 23.95
C ARG A 170 7.57 0.75 25.09
N THR A 171 8.07 1.98 25.23
CA THR A 171 9.08 2.33 26.24
C THR A 171 8.57 3.21 27.37
N GLU A 172 7.36 3.73 27.28
CA GLU A 172 6.80 4.56 28.34
C GLU A 172 5.83 3.77 29.21
N PRO A 173 5.93 3.87 30.56
CA PRO A 173 4.90 3.34 31.42
C PRO A 173 3.57 3.99 31.01
N VAL A 174 2.48 3.22 31.06
CA VAL A 174 1.11 3.65 30.72
C VAL A 174 0.69 4.98 31.40
N ARG A 175 1.44 5.43 32.41
CA ARG A 175 1.29 6.71 33.11
C ARG A 175 1.79 7.96 32.37
N THR A 176 2.75 7.94 31.44
CA THR A 176 3.14 9.16 30.69
C THR A 176 2.33 9.39 29.41
N LEU A 177 1.62 8.37 28.92
CA LEU A 177 0.56 8.53 27.90
C LEU A 177 -0.79 8.97 28.51
N LEU A 178 -0.90 9.04 29.84
CA LEU A 178 -1.97 9.75 30.53
C LEU A 178 -1.62 11.24 30.54
N ARG A 179 -1.95 11.89 29.43
CA ARG A 179 -2.66 13.18 29.39
C ARG A 179 -2.43 14.07 30.65
N THR A 180 -1.38 14.89 30.64
CA THR A 180 -1.23 16.01 31.60
C THR A 180 -2.10 17.21 31.24
N GLU A 181 -2.67 17.25 30.03
CA GLU A 181 -3.69 18.23 29.70
C GLU A 181 -5.05 17.77 30.25
N PRO A 182 -5.78 18.63 30.97
CA PRO A 182 -7.11 18.30 31.46
C PRO A 182 -7.97 17.68 30.36
N LEU A 183 -8.87 16.76 30.73
CA LEU A 183 -10.07 16.60 29.92
C LEU A 183 -10.75 17.96 29.90
N GLU A 184 -10.57 18.73 28.83
CA GLU A 184 -11.37 19.92 28.56
C GLU A 184 -12.84 19.48 28.55
N THR A 185 -13.46 19.63 29.71
CA THR A 185 -14.89 19.67 29.91
C THR A 185 -15.35 21.01 29.35
N GLY A 186 -15.59 21.07 28.06
CA GLY A 186 -16.10 22.29 27.45
C GLY A 186 -15.89 22.31 25.95
N THR A 187 -16.99 22.13 25.21
CA THR A 187 -17.11 22.29 23.75
C THR A 187 -16.29 21.34 22.87
N ALA A 188 -16.97 20.73 21.89
CA ALA A 188 -16.29 19.94 20.87
C ALA A 188 -15.34 20.85 20.07
N PRO A 189 -14.17 20.37 19.62
CA PRO A 189 -13.41 21.12 18.65
C PRO A 189 -14.32 21.32 17.43
N ASP A 190 -14.59 22.58 17.12
CA ASP A 190 -15.30 22.97 15.93
C ASP A 190 -14.63 22.34 14.70
N LEU A 191 -15.41 22.01 13.67
CA LEU A 191 -14.89 21.50 12.41
C LEU A 191 -13.81 22.45 11.90
N GLU A 192 -14.01 23.76 12.00
CA GLU A 192 -13.00 24.77 11.63
C GLU A 192 -11.75 24.73 12.50
N SER A 193 -11.87 24.55 13.81
CA SER A 193 -10.72 24.39 14.71
C SER A 193 -9.91 23.11 14.40
N THR A 194 -10.60 22.03 14.06
CA THR A 194 -9.97 20.77 13.64
C THR A 194 -9.30 20.92 12.27
N LEU A 195 -9.95 21.60 11.34
CA LEU A 195 -9.40 21.92 10.01
C LEU A 195 -8.16 22.82 10.12
N ALA A 196 -8.17 23.82 11.00
CA ALA A 196 -7.05 24.73 11.22
C ALA A 196 -5.81 24.02 11.79
N LYS A 197 -6.00 23.04 12.70
CA LYS A 197 -4.92 22.23 13.26
C LYS A 197 -4.42 21.14 12.30
N ALA A 198 -5.32 20.51 11.53
CA ALA A 198 -4.98 19.41 10.62
C ALA A 198 -4.19 19.84 9.38
N VAL A 199 -4.14 21.14 9.06
CA VAL A 199 -3.55 21.68 7.81
C VAL A 199 -2.09 22.15 8.00
N GLN A 200 -1.52 22.06 9.20
CA GLN A 200 -0.12 22.44 9.44
C GLN A 200 0.85 21.31 9.06
N ILE A 201 1.37 21.36 7.84
CA ILE A 201 2.43 20.45 7.39
C ILE A 201 3.78 21.05 7.78
N SER A 202 4.57 20.34 8.59
CA SER A 202 5.88 20.85 9.06
C SER A 202 6.86 21.10 7.91
N ASP A 203 7.67 22.15 8.00
CA ASP A 203 8.73 22.46 7.01
C ASP A 203 9.72 21.29 6.82
N ASP A 204 10.00 20.56 7.90
CA ASP A 204 10.92 19.42 7.90
C ASP A 204 10.39 18.24 7.06
N TYR A 205 9.07 18.15 6.90
CA TYR A 205 8.38 17.20 6.02
C TYR A 205 8.51 17.62 4.55
N TYR A 206 8.32 18.90 4.23
CA TYR A 206 8.57 19.42 2.87
C TYR A 206 10.03 19.28 2.46
N ARG A 207 10.98 19.39 3.39
CA ARG A 207 12.40 19.22 3.05
C ARG A 207 12.78 17.78 2.69
N LYS A 208 12.17 16.78 3.33
CA LYS A 208 12.68 15.38 3.31
C LYS A 208 11.90 14.45 2.40
N VAL A 209 10.62 14.73 2.16
CA VAL A 209 9.71 13.77 1.54
C VAL A 209 9.50 13.95 0.03
N PRO A 210 9.38 15.18 -0.53
CA PRO A 210 9.24 15.38 -1.98
C PRO A 210 10.34 14.75 -2.83
N PRO A 211 11.65 14.87 -2.50
CA PRO A 211 12.70 14.26 -3.32
C PRO A 211 12.55 12.74 -3.47
N ARG A 212 12.14 12.05 -2.40
CA ARG A 212 11.93 10.59 -2.42
C ARG A 212 10.74 10.20 -3.30
N ARG A 213 9.62 10.91 -3.18
CA ARG A 213 8.44 10.63 -4.01
C ARG A 213 8.69 10.97 -5.48
N ARG A 214 9.52 11.97 -5.75
CA ARG A 214 9.97 12.30 -7.11
C ARG A 214 10.83 11.18 -7.69
N ASP A 215 11.74 10.58 -6.93
CA ASP A 215 12.50 9.37 -7.34
C ASP A 215 11.55 8.20 -7.68
N TRP A 216 10.52 7.97 -6.87
CA TRP A 216 9.51 6.95 -7.16
C TRP A 216 8.74 7.24 -8.44
N ALA A 217 8.31 8.49 -8.65
CA ALA A 217 7.62 8.88 -9.87
C ALA A 217 8.52 8.76 -11.11
N ARG A 218 9.82 9.08 -10.99
CA ARG A 218 10.81 8.90 -12.05
C ARG A 218 11.03 7.43 -12.40
N THR A 219 11.24 6.57 -11.41
CA THR A 219 11.45 5.13 -11.62
C THR A 219 10.22 4.42 -12.20
N LEU A 220 9.03 4.92 -11.89
CA LEU A 220 7.76 4.48 -12.51
C LEU A 220 7.51 5.10 -13.90
N GLY A 221 8.37 5.99 -14.37
CA GLY A 221 8.22 6.70 -15.64
C GLY A 221 7.04 7.67 -15.66
N LEU A 222 6.52 8.11 -14.52
CA LEU A 222 5.42 9.07 -14.39
C LEU A 222 5.93 10.52 -14.42
N TRP A 223 7.19 10.74 -14.02
CA TRP A 223 7.80 12.06 -13.94
C TRP A 223 9.19 12.08 -14.59
N SER A 224 9.57 13.20 -15.18
CA SER A 224 10.91 13.53 -15.66
C SER A 224 11.27 14.94 -15.21
N ASP A 225 12.55 15.18 -14.91
CA ASP A 225 13.00 16.50 -14.46
C ASP A 225 12.99 17.54 -15.59
N ASP A 226 13.06 17.10 -16.84
CA ASP A 226 13.10 17.98 -18.01
C ASP A 226 11.70 18.45 -18.43
N VAL A 227 10.70 17.58 -18.33
CA VAL A 227 9.34 17.82 -18.87
C VAL A 227 8.23 17.76 -17.82
N GLY A 228 8.59 17.50 -16.56
CA GLY A 228 7.63 17.25 -15.49
C GLY A 228 6.84 15.95 -15.73
N LEU A 229 5.52 16.03 -15.78
CA LEU A 229 4.65 14.88 -15.98
C LEU A 229 4.91 14.28 -17.38
N THR A 230 5.26 12.99 -17.44
CA THR A 230 5.50 12.31 -18.72
C THR A 230 4.19 11.99 -19.43
N THR A 231 4.25 11.50 -20.68
CA THR A 231 3.05 11.00 -21.37
C THR A 231 2.37 9.87 -20.60
N ARG A 232 3.15 8.95 -20.02
CA ARG A 232 2.61 7.92 -19.12
C ARG A 232 2.01 8.50 -17.85
N GLY A 233 2.68 9.48 -17.24
CA GLY A 233 2.19 10.21 -16.07
C GLY A 233 0.85 10.89 -16.33
N ARG A 234 0.69 11.55 -17.49
CA ARG A 234 -0.57 12.15 -17.94
C ARG A 234 -1.66 11.11 -18.09
N GLY A 235 -1.39 10.04 -18.84
CA GLY A 235 -2.36 8.94 -19.02
C GLY A 235 -2.79 8.30 -17.70
N PHE A 236 -1.85 8.11 -16.76
CA PHE A 236 -2.15 7.61 -15.42
C PHE A 236 -3.06 8.55 -14.63
N VAL A 237 -2.74 9.85 -14.60
CA VAL A 237 -3.56 10.87 -13.91
C VAL A 237 -4.95 10.97 -14.53
N ASP A 238 -5.05 10.98 -15.85
CA ASP A 238 -6.33 11.10 -16.55
C ASP A 238 -7.20 9.87 -16.31
N ALA A 239 -6.64 8.66 -16.32
CA ALA A 239 -7.35 7.45 -15.97
C ALA A 239 -7.83 7.45 -14.51
N LEU A 240 -7.00 7.92 -13.56
CA LEU A 240 -7.44 8.08 -12.16
C LEU A 240 -8.59 9.09 -12.02
N ARG A 241 -8.57 10.17 -12.82
CA ARG A 241 -9.68 11.14 -12.87
C ARG A 241 -10.95 10.48 -13.40
N SER A 242 -10.88 9.75 -14.51
CA SER A 242 -12.02 9.00 -15.07
C SER A 242 -12.55 7.94 -14.12
N SER A 243 -11.70 7.37 -13.27
CA SER A 243 -12.11 6.43 -12.21
C SER A 243 -12.59 7.12 -10.93
N ASN A 244 -12.81 8.44 -10.90
CA ASN A 244 -13.28 9.22 -9.74
C ASN A 244 -12.34 9.18 -8.51
N TYR A 245 -11.03 9.05 -8.72
CA TYR A 245 -10.05 9.21 -7.63
C TYR A 245 -9.57 10.65 -7.48
N ILE A 246 -9.70 11.46 -8.54
CA ILE A 246 -9.36 12.87 -8.53
C ILE A 246 -10.67 13.65 -8.53
N CYS A 247 -10.90 14.42 -7.47
CA CYS A 247 -12.08 15.26 -7.34
C CYS A 247 -12.01 16.47 -8.27
N ASP A 248 -13.15 17.13 -8.50
CA ASP A 248 -13.25 18.33 -9.34
C ASP A 248 -12.33 19.47 -8.87
N ASP A 249 -12.11 19.56 -7.55
CA ASP A 249 -11.16 20.48 -6.91
C ASP A 249 -9.67 20.11 -7.17
N GLY A 250 -9.40 19.10 -7.99
CA GLY A 250 -8.07 18.76 -8.50
C GLY A 250 -7.12 18.06 -7.51
N PHE A 251 -7.65 17.49 -6.42
CA PHE A 251 -6.89 16.66 -5.49
C PHE A 251 -7.27 15.19 -5.64
N PHE A 252 -6.34 14.30 -5.31
CA PHE A 252 -6.57 12.86 -5.27
C PHE A 252 -7.01 12.42 -3.87
N THR A 253 -8.02 11.54 -3.81
CA THR A 253 -8.43 10.85 -2.58
C THR A 253 -8.58 9.36 -2.87
N PHE A 254 -7.87 8.54 -2.08
CA PHE A 254 -7.97 7.08 -2.14
C PHE A 254 -8.97 6.54 -1.12
N TRP A 255 -9.25 7.36 -0.10
CA TRP A 255 -10.18 7.09 0.98
C TRP A 255 -11.62 7.43 0.57
N PRO A 256 -12.64 6.66 1.04
CA PRO A 256 -12.53 5.53 1.97
C PRO A 256 -12.34 4.16 1.31
N MET A 257 -11.45 3.36 1.89
CA MET A 257 -11.32 1.93 1.58
C MET A 257 -12.11 1.08 2.60
N ASP A 258 -12.74 0.00 2.11
CA ASP A 258 -13.56 -0.90 2.93
C ASP A 258 -12.83 -1.44 4.16
N TYR A 259 -11.58 -1.88 4.01
CA TYR A 259 -10.78 -2.46 5.08
C TYR A 259 -10.38 -1.44 6.15
N GLU A 260 -10.22 -0.16 5.78
CA GLU A 260 -9.90 0.92 6.73
C GLU A 260 -11.10 1.23 7.64
N LEU A 261 -12.31 1.21 7.07
CA LEU A 261 -13.56 1.34 7.81
C LEU A 261 -13.77 0.17 8.76
N VAL A 262 -13.61 -1.07 8.27
CA VAL A 262 -13.77 -2.30 9.07
C VAL A 262 -12.76 -2.35 10.22
N ARG A 263 -11.49 -2.01 9.98
CA ARG A 263 -10.45 -1.96 11.02
C ARG A 263 -10.77 -0.93 12.10
N SER A 264 -11.45 0.15 11.72
CA SER A 264 -11.90 1.21 12.62
C SER A 264 -13.23 0.88 13.32
N GLY A 265 -13.79 -0.31 13.10
CA GLY A 265 -15.03 -0.77 13.73
C GLY A 265 -16.31 -0.28 13.04
N PHE A 266 -16.21 0.26 11.83
CA PHE A 266 -17.35 0.73 11.04
C PHE A 266 -17.75 -0.28 9.97
N ARG A 267 -19.00 -0.18 9.49
CA ARG A 267 -19.44 -0.96 8.34
C ARG A 267 -18.78 -0.41 7.07
N PRO A 268 -18.45 -1.27 6.08
CA PRO A 268 -17.83 -0.83 4.83
C PRO A 268 -18.77 -0.01 3.94
N ASP A 269 -20.09 -0.06 4.18
CA ASP A 269 -21.10 0.72 3.47
C ASP A 269 -21.43 2.06 4.14
N LEU A 270 -20.72 2.41 5.21
CA LEU A 270 -20.98 3.63 5.99
C LEU A 270 -20.83 4.90 5.13
N LEU A 271 -19.88 4.90 4.20
CA LEU A 271 -19.57 6.04 3.35
C LEU A 271 -19.91 5.70 1.90
N ALA A 272 -20.66 6.60 1.25
CA ALA A 272 -20.89 6.52 -0.18
C ALA A 272 -19.55 6.56 -0.92
N GLY A 273 -19.41 5.72 -1.96
CA GLY A 273 -18.17 5.64 -2.74
C GLY A 273 -17.04 4.84 -2.11
N THR A 274 -17.30 4.05 -1.06
CA THR A 274 -16.28 3.13 -0.49
C THR A 274 -15.81 2.14 -1.53
N ARG A 275 -14.48 1.99 -1.65
CA ARG A 275 -13.86 1.09 -2.63
C ARG A 275 -13.34 -0.18 -1.98
N THR A 276 -13.43 -1.28 -2.73
CA THR A 276 -12.79 -2.55 -2.33
C THR A 276 -11.32 -2.55 -2.73
N LEU A 277 -10.52 -3.33 -2.01
CA LEU A 277 -9.10 -3.55 -2.36
C LEU A 277 -8.92 -4.00 -3.82
N TRP A 278 -9.80 -4.89 -4.29
CA TRP A 278 -9.75 -5.41 -5.67
C TRP A 278 -10.03 -4.32 -6.70
N ALA A 279 -11.14 -3.59 -6.54
CA ALA A 279 -11.51 -2.52 -7.46
C ALA A 279 -10.41 -1.46 -7.56
N ALA A 280 -9.82 -1.07 -6.42
CA ALA A 280 -8.75 -0.10 -6.40
C ALA A 280 -7.47 -0.59 -7.08
N LEU A 281 -7.10 -1.86 -6.87
CA LEU A 281 -5.97 -2.46 -7.55
C LEU A 281 -6.17 -2.51 -9.07
N THR A 282 -7.36 -2.90 -9.54
CA THR A 282 -7.63 -3.03 -10.97
C THR A 282 -7.74 -1.67 -11.66
N ASP A 283 -8.32 -0.66 -11.01
CA ASP A 283 -8.37 0.71 -11.54
C ASP A 283 -6.95 1.27 -11.72
N VAL A 284 -6.08 1.08 -10.73
CA VAL A 284 -4.67 1.49 -10.79
C VAL A 284 -3.92 0.72 -11.88
N ALA A 285 -4.14 -0.59 -11.99
CA ALA A 285 -3.45 -1.42 -12.97
C ALA A 285 -3.88 -1.09 -14.40
N ARG A 286 -5.16 -0.78 -14.62
CA ARG A 286 -5.65 -0.23 -15.88
C ARG A 286 -4.98 1.11 -16.18
N ALA A 287 -4.97 2.03 -15.22
CA ALA A 287 -4.38 3.36 -15.38
C ALA A 287 -2.89 3.35 -15.68
N TYR A 288 -2.13 2.43 -15.05
CA TYR A 288 -0.66 2.41 -15.14
C TYR A 288 -0.12 1.46 -16.20
N ALA A 289 -0.75 0.31 -16.37
CA ALA A 289 -0.24 -0.81 -17.16
C ALA A 289 -1.27 -1.34 -18.18
N CYS A 290 -2.41 -0.67 -18.37
CA CYS A 290 -3.46 -1.07 -19.31
C CYS A 290 -3.96 -2.50 -19.07
N VAL A 291 -3.97 -2.96 -17.80
CA VAL A 291 -4.50 -4.28 -17.44
C VAL A 291 -6.00 -4.18 -17.21
N ASP A 292 -6.76 -4.84 -18.08
CA ASP A 292 -8.20 -4.95 -17.95
C ASP A 292 -8.64 -6.21 -17.21
N VAL A 293 -9.74 -6.10 -16.47
CA VAL A 293 -10.45 -7.27 -15.92
C VAL A 293 -11.30 -7.87 -17.03
N LYS A 294 -11.09 -9.14 -17.34
CA LYS A 294 -11.91 -9.82 -18.34
C LYS A 294 -13.34 -10.05 -17.83
N PRO A 295 -14.34 -10.14 -18.73
CA PRO A 295 -15.67 -10.62 -18.37
C PRO A 295 -15.62 -12.00 -17.71
N PHE A 296 -16.48 -12.23 -16.71
CA PHE A 296 -16.50 -13.48 -15.96
C PHE A 296 -17.27 -14.57 -16.71
N GLU A 297 -16.63 -15.73 -16.85
CA GLU A 297 -17.21 -16.94 -17.44
C GLU A 297 -17.23 -18.07 -16.41
N GLU A 298 -18.43 -18.48 -15.98
CA GLU A 298 -18.61 -19.50 -14.96
C GLU A 298 -18.04 -20.86 -15.40
N GLY A 299 -17.41 -21.59 -14.47
CA GLY A 299 -16.73 -22.85 -14.76
C GLY A 299 -15.30 -22.64 -15.21
N SER A 300 -15.09 -22.10 -16.42
CA SER A 300 -13.75 -21.86 -17.00
C SER A 300 -12.88 -20.97 -16.10
N ASP A 301 -13.44 -19.84 -15.63
CA ASP A 301 -12.70 -18.91 -14.76
C ASP A 301 -12.52 -19.46 -13.36
N THR A 302 -13.46 -20.27 -12.90
CA THR A 302 -13.36 -20.97 -11.62
C THR A 302 -12.21 -21.98 -11.64
N ASP A 303 -12.04 -22.71 -12.74
CA ASP A 303 -10.94 -23.66 -12.93
C ASP A 303 -9.60 -22.94 -13.09
N ALA A 304 -9.58 -21.84 -13.84
CA ALA A 304 -8.41 -20.96 -13.98
C ALA A 304 -7.99 -20.37 -12.63
N LEU A 305 -8.94 -19.91 -11.82
CA LEU A 305 -8.72 -19.45 -10.45
C LEU A 305 -8.05 -20.53 -9.60
N VAL A 306 -8.59 -21.75 -9.62
CA VAL A 306 -8.03 -22.88 -8.85
C VAL A 306 -6.60 -23.20 -9.28
N LYS A 307 -6.33 -23.19 -10.59
CA LYS A 307 -4.98 -23.39 -11.14
C LYS A 307 -4.02 -22.29 -10.65
N HIS A 308 -4.42 -21.02 -10.76
CA HIS A 308 -3.59 -19.88 -10.31
C HIS A 308 -3.32 -19.93 -8.80
N VAL A 309 -4.34 -20.17 -7.97
CA VAL A 309 -4.15 -20.29 -6.51
C VAL A 309 -3.19 -21.42 -6.17
N ARG A 310 -3.27 -22.58 -6.85
CA ARG A 310 -2.34 -23.70 -6.64
C ARG A 310 -0.91 -23.33 -6.97
N GLN A 311 -0.67 -22.68 -8.11
CA GLN A 311 0.65 -22.23 -8.53
C GLN A 311 1.23 -21.20 -7.55
N MET A 312 0.47 -20.15 -7.24
CA MET A 312 0.88 -19.09 -6.31
C MET A 312 1.14 -19.63 -4.90
N MET A 313 0.28 -20.53 -4.40
CA MET A 313 0.47 -21.17 -3.10
C MET A 313 1.72 -22.07 -3.08
N GLY A 314 2.02 -22.75 -4.19
CA GLY A 314 3.23 -23.56 -4.34
C GLY A 314 4.49 -22.70 -4.17
N VAL A 315 4.56 -21.58 -4.89
CA VAL A 315 5.65 -20.60 -4.74
C VAL A 315 5.69 -20.04 -3.31
N TYR A 316 4.56 -19.53 -2.82
CA TYR A 316 4.47 -18.89 -1.49
C TYR A 316 4.93 -19.82 -0.36
N ARG A 317 4.58 -21.12 -0.41
CA ARG A 317 5.02 -22.13 0.58
C ARG A 317 6.48 -22.51 0.46
N SER A 318 7.07 -22.41 -0.73
CA SER A 318 8.50 -22.66 -0.94
C SER A 318 9.39 -21.55 -0.37
N LEU A 319 8.81 -20.35 -0.18
CA LEU A 319 9.46 -19.17 0.36
C LEU A 319 9.30 -19.07 1.89
N HIS A 320 10.19 -18.30 2.53
CA HIS A 320 10.32 -18.12 3.98
C HIS A 320 10.47 -19.46 4.74
N THR A 321 11.48 -20.25 4.38
CA THR A 321 11.69 -21.63 4.89
C THR A 321 11.65 -21.73 6.42
N ARG A 322 12.28 -20.80 7.16
CA ARG A 322 12.24 -20.76 8.65
C ARG A 322 10.84 -20.64 9.24
N LYS A 323 9.86 -20.13 8.48
CA LYS A 323 8.45 -19.94 8.89
C LYS A 323 7.47 -20.62 7.95
N GLY A 324 7.91 -21.60 7.17
CA GLY A 324 7.07 -22.30 6.19
C GLY A 324 5.82 -22.93 6.81
N MET A 325 5.89 -23.37 8.09
CA MET A 325 4.75 -23.91 8.83
C MET A 325 3.58 -22.93 8.97
N LEU A 326 3.84 -21.62 8.93
CA LEU A 326 2.83 -20.56 9.04
C LEU A 326 2.16 -20.25 7.68
N ARG A 327 2.70 -20.76 6.57
CA ARG A 327 2.25 -20.46 5.19
C ARG A 327 1.19 -21.43 4.69
N ARG A 328 0.20 -21.72 5.52
CA ARG A 328 -0.92 -22.61 5.16
C ARG A 328 -1.96 -21.91 4.28
N GLU A 329 -2.12 -20.62 4.49
CA GLU A 329 -3.06 -19.76 3.78
C GLU A 329 -2.33 -18.63 3.06
N LEU A 330 -2.82 -18.24 1.88
CA LEU A 330 -2.32 -17.15 1.06
C LEU A 330 -3.26 -15.95 1.23
N ALA A 331 -2.75 -14.85 1.78
CA ALA A 331 -3.56 -13.65 2.02
C ALA A 331 -4.00 -13.00 0.70
N ILE A 332 -5.19 -12.38 0.69
CA ILE A 332 -5.67 -11.68 -0.52
C ILE A 332 -4.79 -10.47 -0.87
N THR A 333 -4.14 -9.87 0.13
CA THR A 333 -3.15 -8.79 -0.02
C THR A 333 -1.87 -9.25 -0.71
N VAL A 334 -1.66 -10.55 -0.90
CA VAL A 334 -0.59 -11.13 -1.71
C VAL A 334 -1.14 -11.59 -3.06
N VAL A 335 -2.23 -12.37 -3.05
CA VAL A 335 -2.76 -13.03 -4.27
C VAL A 335 -3.26 -12.03 -5.30
N TYR A 336 -3.96 -10.97 -4.88
CA TYR A 336 -4.51 -9.97 -5.79
C TYR A 336 -3.40 -9.18 -6.49
N PRO A 337 -2.47 -8.50 -5.78
CA PRO A 337 -1.40 -7.77 -6.45
C PRO A 337 -0.48 -8.69 -7.26
N ALA A 338 -0.18 -9.90 -6.81
CA ALA A 338 0.61 -10.85 -7.60
C ALA A 338 -0.08 -11.22 -8.92
N SER A 339 -1.39 -11.48 -8.89
CA SER A 339 -2.16 -11.85 -10.09
C SER A 339 -2.23 -10.73 -11.10
N VAL A 340 -2.50 -9.51 -10.64
CA VAL A 340 -2.57 -8.34 -11.51
C VAL A 340 -1.18 -7.97 -12.05
N ALA A 341 -0.12 -8.17 -11.26
CA ALA A 341 1.26 -7.96 -11.70
C ALA A 341 1.70 -8.97 -12.75
N ILE A 342 1.31 -10.25 -12.63
CA ILE A 342 1.55 -11.26 -13.68
C ILE A 342 0.85 -10.86 -14.97
N ALA A 343 -0.43 -10.44 -14.89
CA ALA A 343 -1.18 -9.96 -16.05
C ALA A 343 -0.52 -8.73 -16.68
N ALA A 344 -0.02 -7.78 -15.87
CA ALA A 344 0.75 -6.63 -16.36
C ALA A 344 2.05 -7.03 -17.04
N GLY A 345 2.78 -8.01 -16.51
CA GLY A 345 3.99 -8.55 -17.11
C GLY A 345 3.71 -9.12 -18.49
N ARG A 346 2.72 -10.01 -18.58
CA ARG A 346 2.32 -10.69 -19.84
C ARG A 346 1.52 -9.83 -20.80
N ARG A 347 1.09 -8.63 -20.39
CA ARG A 347 0.16 -7.76 -21.12
C ARG A 347 -1.16 -8.45 -21.46
N GLU A 348 -1.67 -9.20 -20.50
CA GLU A 348 -2.92 -9.94 -20.58
C GLU A 348 -4.00 -9.30 -19.72
N THR A 349 -5.25 -9.73 -19.93
CA THR A 349 -6.34 -9.41 -19.00
C THR A 349 -6.22 -10.24 -17.73
N VAL A 350 -6.72 -9.71 -16.62
CA VAL A 350 -6.76 -10.42 -15.33
C VAL A 350 -8.16 -11.00 -15.07
N LEU A 351 -8.21 -12.17 -14.43
CA LEU A 351 -9.45 -12.78 -13.96
C LEU A 351 -10.18 -11.87 -12.97
N ASP A 352 -11.51 -11.84 -13.00
CA ASP A 352 -12.33 -11.23 -11.96
C ASP A 352 -12.29 -12.10 -10.69
N TRP A 353 -11.25 -11.91 -9.88
CA TRP A 353 -10.99 -12.72 -8.69
C TRP A 353 -12.18 -12.78 -7.71
N PRO A 354 -12.82 -11.67 -7.33
CA PRO A 354 -13.99 -11.71 -6.46
C PRO A 354 -15.15 -12.55 -7.01
N LYS A 355 -15.49 -12.41 -8.31
CA LYS A 355 -16.57 -13.21 -8.91
C LYS A 355 -16.22 -14.69 -9.01
N ALA A 356 -15.03 -14.99 -9.52
CA ALA A 356 -14.56 -16.37 -9.64
C ALA A 356 -14.48 -17.06 -8.26
N LEU A 357 -14.00 -16.35 -7.23
CA LEU A 357 -13.94 -16.88 -5.88
C LEU A 357 -15.35 -17.10 -5.31
N ALA A 358 -16.28 -16.18 -5.53
CA ALA A 358 -17.67 -16.34 -5.09
C ALA A 358 -18.33 -17.56 -5.75
N ALA A 359 -18.09 -17.79 -7.04
CA ALA A 359 -18.56 -18.99 -7.75
C ALA A 359 -17.95 -20.27 -7.18
N GLU A 360 -16.62 -20.31 -6.97
CA GLU A 360 -15.93 -21.44 -6.36
C GLU A 360 -16.43 -21.77 -4.94
N GLN A 361 -16.82 -20.75 -4.15
CA GLN A 361 -17.40 -20.96 -2.82
C GLN A 361 -18.85 -21.48 -2.86
N LYS A 362 -19.58 -21.26 -3.95
CA LYS A 362 -20.96 -21.76 -4.11
C LYS A 362 -21.01 -23.20 -4.63
N GLY A 363 -20.06 -23.60 -5.46
CA GLY A 363 -20.03 -24.94 -6.06
C GLY A 363 -19.88 -26.08 -5.05
N ASP A 364 -20.30 -27.28 -5.44
CA ASP A 364 -20.40 -28.44 -4.54
C ASP A 364 -19.05 -28.97 -4.03
N ARG A 365 -17.99 -28.90 -4.85
CA ARG A 365 -16.67 -29.47 -4.54
C ARG A 365 -15.76 -28.54 -3.72
N ARG A 366 -16.01 -27.23 -3.70
CA ARG A 366 -15.23 -26.16 -3.01
C ARG A 366 -13.74 -26.50 -2.80
N ARG A 367 -12.96 -26.50 -3.88
CA ARG A 367 -11.53 -26.84 -3.93
C ARG A 367 -10.64 -25.79 -3.26
N ILE A 368 -11.11 -24.54 -3.19
CA ILE A 368 -10.47 -23.46 -2.42
C ILE A 368 -11.30 -23.15 -1.17
N GLY A 369 -10.65 -22.97 -0.03
CA GLY A 369 -11.25 -22.39 1.16
C GLY A 369 -10.96 -20.90 1.24
N TYR A 370 -11.98 -20.08 1.49
CA TYR A 370 -11.83 -18.65 1.76
C TYR A 370 -12.19 -18.32 3.21
N ARG A 371 -11.24 -17.76 3.95
CA ARG A 371 -11.44 -17.30 5.34
C ARG A 371 -11.37 -15.79 5.39
N ARG A 372 -12.42 -15.13 5.88
CA ARG A 372 -12.40 -13.68 6.14
C ARG A 372 -11.43 -13.36 7.27
N SER A 373 -10.70 -12.25 7.13
CA SER A 373 -9.71 -11.78 8.10
C SER A 373 -9.87 -10.28 8.28
N ARG A 374 -9.92 -9.80 9.52
CA ARG A 374 -9.94 -8.35 9.80
C ARG A 374 -8.64 -7.65 9.41
N ASN A 375 -7.52 -8.37 9.38
CA ASN A 375 -6.20 -7.80 9.14
C ASN A 375 -5.77 -7.83 7.68
N THR A 376 -6.23 -8.83 6.92
CA THR A 376 -5.84 -9.01 5.50
C THR A 376 -7.03 -8.98 4.55
N GLY A 377 -8.24 -8.70 5.04
CA GLY A 377 -9.51 -8.84 4.31
C GLY A 377 -9.95 -10.30 4.15
N GLY A 378 -9.01 -11.18 3.78
CA GLY A 378 -9.21 -12.61 3.73
C GLY A 378 -7.94 -13.40 3.42
N ALA A 379 -8.06 -14.72 3.44
CA ALA A 379 -7.00 -15.64 3.08
C ALA A 379 -7.57 -16.88 2.37
N LEU A 380 -6.80 -17.40 1.41
CA LEU A 380 -7.13 -18.56 0.59
C LEU A 380 -6.37 -19.78 1.08
N SER A 381 -6.99 -20.95 1.02
CA SER A 381 -6.35 -22.24 1.31
C SER A 381 -6.76 -23.26 0.26
N ILE A 382 -5.87 -24.21 -0.04
CA ILE A 382 -6.21 -25.35 -0.89
C ILE A 382 -6.89 -26.40 0.00
N LYS A 383 -8.12 -26.81 -0.34
CA LYS A 383 -8.76 -27.94 0.35
C LYS A 383 -8.17 -29.25 -0.15
N ARG A 384 -8.02 -30.19 0.78
CA ARG A 384 -7.53 -31.54 0.50
C ARG A 384 -8.66 -32.39 -0.06
#